data_AF-A0A081KAG2-F1
#
_entry.id   AF-A0A081KAG2-F1
#
_cell.length_a   1.000
_cell.length_b   1.000
_cell.length_c   1.000
_cell.angle_alpha   90.00
_cell.angle_beta   90.00
_cell.angle_gamma   90.00
#
_symmetry.space_group_name_H-M   'P 1'
#
loop_
_entity.id
_entity.type
_entity.pdbx_description
1 polymer ?
#
loop_
_entity_poly.entity_id
_entity_poly.type
_entity_poly.pdbx_seq_one_letter_code
_entity_poly.pdbx_strand_id
1 'polypeptide(L)'
;MATNGESARKWLEENREQITEERILQIRSNLVKKVNQMAESDNLDVSDEHQGLLEALDVMDGWLQERTVPQEIPIESSELDYSPLIQPPSEPAPQLTQEEKLRRFQNLLKSSKK
;
A
#
# COMPACT_ATOMS: atom_id res chain seq x y z
N MET A 1 9.74 -32.51 -3.81
CA MET A 1 8.75 -31.69 -3.07
C MET A 1 8.07 -30.79 -4.10
N ALA A 2 6.74 -30.84 -4.20
CA ALA A 2 6.00 -29.94 -5.08
C ALA A 2 5.89 -28.56 -4.42
N THR A 3 6.06 -27.49 -5.19
CA THR A 3 5.87 -26.11 -4.71
C THR A 3 4.38 -25.80 -4.81
N ASN A 4 3.70 -25.72 -3.67
CA ASN A 4 2.26 -25.44 -3.56
C ASN A 4 1.98 -24.51 -2.38
N GLY A 5 0.72 -24.07 -2.23
CA GLY A 5 0.34 -23.17 -1.13
C GLY A 5 0.61 -23.75 0.26
N GLU A 6 0.35 -25.05 0.47
CA GLU A 6 0.55 -25.71 1.77
C GLU A 6 2.02 -25.76 2.19
N SER A 7 2.91 -26.12 1.26
CA SER A 7 4.36 -26.16 1.53
C SER A 7 4.92 -24.76 1.75
N ALA A 8 4.43 -23.75 1.01
CA ALA A 8 4.78 -22.35 1.24
C ALA A 8 4.35 -21.88 2.63
N ARG A 9 3.12 -22.20 3.06
CA ARG A 9 2.60 -21.83 4.39
C ARG A 9 3.41 -22.48 5.50
N LYS A 10 3.66 -23.79 5.39
CA LYS A 10 4.46 -24.52 6.39
C LYS A 10 5.87 -23.98 6.49
N TRP A 11 6.49 -23.66 5.35
CA TRP A 11 7.83 -23.09 5.32
C TRP A 11 7.87 -21.69 5.96
N LEU A 12 6.87 -20.85 5.70
CA LEU A 12 6.76 -19.54 6.36
C LEU A 12 6.59 -19.66 7.87
N GLU A 13 5.81 -20.63 8.34
CA GLU A 13 5.59 -20.88 9.76
C GLU A 13 6.88 -21.34 10.45
N GLU A 14 7.61 -22.28 9.84
CA GLU A 14 8.91 -22.78 10.33
C GLU A 14 9.99 -21.70 10.35
N ASN A 15 9.94 -20.73 9.44
CA ASN A 15 10.98 -19.70 9.27
C ASN A 15 10.55 -18.30 9.76
N ARG A 16 9.35 -18.17 10.35
CA ARG A 16 8.68 -16.89 10.64
C ARG A 16 9.54 -15.92 11.44
N GLU A 17 10.30 -16.43 12.41
CA GLU A 17 11.12 -15.63 13.33
C GLU A 17 12.46 -15.20 12.72
N GLN A 18 12.99 -15.98 11.77
CA GLN A 18 14.32 -15.76 11.20
C GLN A 18 14.27 -15.05 9.84
N ILE A 19 13.08 -14.94 9.25
CA ILE A 19 12.94 -14.46 7.89
C ILE A 19 12.75 -12.94 7.79
N THR A 20 13.53 -12.34 6.92
CA THR A 20 13.43 -10.92 6.56
C THR A 20 12.45 -10.72 5.42
N GLU A 21 11.88 -9.51 5.35
CA GLU A 21 10.98 -9.12 4.26
C GLU A 21 11.68 -9.22 2.88
N GLU A 22 12.93 -8.79 2.81
CA GLU A 22 13.76 -8.90 1.60
C GLU A 22 13.87 -10.34 1.10
N ARG A 23 14.00 -11.30 2.02
CA ARG A 23 14.07 -12.71 1.66
C ARG A 23 12.75 -13.23 1.08
N ILE A 24 11.62 -12.79 1.61
CA ILE A 24 10.29 -13.12 1.06
C ILE A 24 10.10 -12.50 -0.32
N LEU A 25 10.46 -11.23 -0.50
CA LEU A 25 10.42 -10.56 -1.80
C LEU A 25 11.28 -11.28 -2.85
N GLN A 26 12.45 -11.78 -2.45
CA GLN A 26 13.30 -12.57 -3.34
C GLN A 26 12.63 -13.89 -3.76
N ILE A 27 12.01 -14.60 -2.82
CA ILE A 27 11.30 -15.87 -3.11
C ILE A 27 10.10 -15.62 -4.02
N ARG A 28 9.30 -14.59 -3.72
CA ARG A 28 8.20 -14.12 -4.57
C ARG A 28 8.66 -13.80 -5.99
N SER A 29 9.76 -13.06 -6.15
CA SER A 29 10.33 -12.74 -7.45
C SER A 29 10.69 -14.00 -8.26
N ASN A 30 11.25 -15.01 -7.60
CA ASN A 30 11.59 -16.28 -8.25
C ASN A 30 10.34 -17.06 -8.66
N LEU A 31 9.30 -17.07 -7.84
CA LEU A 31 8.02 -17.71 -8.15
C LEU A 31 7.34 -17.04 -9.36
N VAL A 32 7.30 -15.71 -9.40
CA VAL A 32 6.74 -14.95 -10.55
C VAL A 32 7.51 -15.27 -11.84
N LYS A 33 8.84 -15.30 -11.78
CA LYS A 33 9.66 -15.68 -12.95
C LYS A 33 9.31 -17.08 -13.46
N LYS A 34 9.13 -18.04 -12.54
CA LYS A 34 8.78 -19.42 -12.89
C LYS A 34 7.39 -19.51 -13.53
N VAL A 35 6.40 -18.79 -13.00
CA VAL A 35 5.06 -18.70 -13.58
C VAL A 35 5.10 -18.12 -14.99
N ASN A 36 5.83 -17.01 -15.19
CA ASN A 36 5.95 -16.38 -16.51
C ASN A 36 6.64 -17.29 -17.54
N GLN A 37 7.68 -18.02 -17.14
CA GLN A 37 8.35 -18.99 -18.01
C GLN A 37 7.41 -20.13 -18.44
N MET A 38 6.54 -20.59 -17.55
CA MET A 38 5.55 -21.62 -17.86
C MET A 38 4.43 -21.09 -18.77
N ALA A 39 4.06 -19.82 -18.63
CA ALA A 39 3.09 -19.17 -19.51
C ALA A 39 3.61 -18.93 -20.94
N GLU A 40 4.92 -18.73 -21.11
CA GLU A 40 5.56 -18.56 -22.42
C GLU A 40 5.79 -19.88 -23.17
N SER A 41 5.86 -21.01 -22.46
CA SER A 41 5.81 -22.31 -23.10
C SER A 41 4.36 -22.62 -23.50
N ASP A 42 4.09 -22.81 -24.80
CA ASP A 42 2.78 -23.08 -25.44
C ASP A 42 1.90 -24.19 -24.82
N ASN A 43 2.32 -24.81 -23.71
CA ASN A 43 1.51 -25.67 -22.87
C ASN A 43 0.71 -24.83 -21.86
N LEU A 44 -0.28 -24.09 -22.36
CA LEU A 44 -1.33 -23.47 -21.53
C LEU A 44 -2.32 -24.53 -20.99
N ASP A 45 -1.83 -25.71 -20.63
CA ASP A 45 -2.57 -26.61 -19.75
C ASP A 45 -2.37 -26.09 -18.34
N VAL A 46 -3.48 -25.85 -17.63
CA VAL A 46 -3.47 -25.52 -16.20
C VAL A 46 -2.95 -26.74 -15.46
N SER A 47 -1.63 -26.91 -15.47
CA SER A 47 -0.93 -27.97 -14.76
C SER A 47 -1.08 -27.71 -13.27
N ASP A 48 -1.28 -28.77 -12.49
CA ASP A 48 -1.30 -28.72 -11.03
C ASP A 48 -0.06 -27.99 -10.46
N GLU A 49 1.07 -28.02 -11.17
CA GLU A 49 2.27 -27.26 -10.81
C GLU A 49 2.08 -25.74 -10.96
N HIS A 50 1.47 -25.29 -12.06
CA HIS A 50 1.17 -23.86 -12.24
C HIS A 50 0.23 -23.37 -11.14
N GLN A 51 -0.83 -24.15 -10.86
CA GLN A 51 -1.78 -23.82 -9.80
C GLN A 51 -1.08 -23.73 -8.43
N GLY A 52 -0.23 -24.71 -8.11
CA GLY A 52 0.56 -24.70 -6.87
C GLY A 52 1.49 -23.49 -6.74
N LEU A 53 2.09 -23.02 -7.84
CA LEU A 53 2.93 -21.81 -7.84
C LEU A 53 2.13 -20.54 -7.56
N LEU A 54 0.90 -20.44 -8.10
CA LEU A 54 0.02 -19.31 -7.82
C LEU A 54 -0.43 -19.30 -6.36
N GLU A 55 -0.77 -20.46 -5.80
CA GLU A 55 -1.11 -20.57 -4.37
C GLU A 55 0.07 -20.20 -3.47
N ALA A 56 1.29 -20.63 -3.84
CA ALA A 56 2.49 -20.25 -3.11
C ALA A 56 2.75 -18.73 -3.16
N LEU A 57 2.45 -18.09 -4.29
CA LEU A 57 2.54 -16.63 -4.43
C LEU A 57 1.53 -15.92 -3.54
N ASP A 58 0.29 -16.37 -3.51
CA ASP A 58 -0.77 -15.79 -2.67
C ASP A 58 -0.41 -15.86 -1.18
N VAL A 59 0.14 -16.99 -0.74
CA VAL A 59 0.62 -17.16 0.64
C VAL A 59 1.75 -16.19 0.99
N MET A 60 2.70 -15.96 0.08
CA MET A 60 3.80 -15.02 0.29
C MET A 60 3.31 -13.56 0.32
N ASP A 61 2.36 -13.22 -0.55
CA ASP A 61 1.77 -11.88 -0.62
C ASP A 61 0.93 -11.57 0.62
N GLY A 62 0.16 -12.55 1.13
CA GLY A 62 -0.57 -12.42 2.39
C GLY A 62 0.35 -12.13 3.58
N TRP A 63 1.48 -12.84 3.69
CA TRP A 63 2.45 -12.60 4.76
C TRP A 63 3.08 -11.20 4.70
N LEU A 64 3.36 -10.69 3.49
CA LEU A 64 3.86 -9.33 3.31
C LEU A 64 2.81 -8.30 3.73
N GLN A 65 1.54 -8.52 3.36
CA GLN A 65 0.45 -7.63 3.74
C GLN A 65 0.26 -7.55 5.26
N GLU A 66 0.26 -8.69 5.96
CA GLU A 66 0.16 -8.75 7.43
C GLU A 66 1.20 -7.89 8.15
N ARG A 67 2.41 -7.73 7.58
CA ARG A 67 3.47 -6.88 8.16
C ARG A 67 3.32 -5.40 7.83
N THR A 68 2.61 -5.06 6.76
CA THR A 68 2.36 -3.67 6.35
C THR A 68 1.11 -3.07 6.99
N VAL A 69 0.19 -3.90 7.48
CA VAL A 69 -0.93 -3.41 8.30
C VAL A 69 -0.34 -2.91 9.62
N PRO A 70 -0.51 -1.62 9.96
CA PRO A 70 -0.12 -1.12 11.27
C PRO A 70 -0.84 -1.98 12.31
N GLN A 71 -0.09 -2.63 13.21
CA GLN A 71 -0.72 -3.26 14.36
C GLN A 71 -1.57 -2.20 15.05
N GLU A 72 -2.88 -2.43 15.10
CA GLU A 72 -3.80 -1.61 15.86
C GLU A 72 -3.32 -1.65 17.32
N ILE A 73 -2.59 -0.61 17.71
CA ILE A 73 -2.36 -0.28 19.11
C ILE A 73 -3.75 -0.28 19.73
N PRO A 74 -4.02 -0.97 20.86
CA PRO A 74 -5.35 -0.99 21.45
C PRO A 74 -5.76 0.46 21.70
N ILE A 75 -6.66 0.98 20.88
CA ILE A 75 -7.17 2.33 21.01
C ILE A 75 -8.10 2.23 22.21
N GLU A 76 -7.59 2.57 23.40
CA GLU A 76 -8.45 3.03 24.49
C GLU A 76 -9.42 4.02 23.86
N SER A 77 -10.71 3.69 23.96
CA SER A 77 -11.85 4.37 23.33
C SER A 77 -11.66 5.88 23.31
N SER A 78 -11.02 6.37 22.26
CA SER A 78 -10.85 7.79 22.04
C SER A 78 -12.19 8.24 21.49
N GLU A 79 -12.98 8.90 22.34
CA GLU A 79 -14.21 9.55 21.90
C GLU A 79 -13.88 10.38 20.67
N LEU A 80 -14.53 10.06 19.57
CA LEU A 80 -14.37 10.80 18.33
C LEU A 80 -14.80 12.24 18.61
N ASP A 81 -13.88 13.18 18.47
CA ASP A 81 -14.18 14.60 18.59
C ASP A 81 -15.03 15.02 17.38
N TYR A 82 -16.34 15.11 17.60
CA TYR A 82 -17.31 15.60 16.61
C TYR A 82 -17.35 17.13 16.54
N SER A 83 -16.38 17.83 17.12
CA SER A 83 -16.28 19.28 16.97
C SER A 83 -16.14 19.63 15.49
N PRO A 84 -16.93 20.58 14.98
CA PRO A 84 -16.85 21.00 13.59
C PRO A 84 -15.45 21.55 13.30
N LEU A 85 -14.78 20.97 12.29
CA LEU A 85 -13.50 21.44 11.75
C LEU A 85 -13.51 22.92 11.37
N ILE A 86 -14.70 23.45 11.08
CA ILE A 86 -14.92 24.84 10.69
C ILE A 86 -15.46 25.57 11.92
N GLN A 87 -14.58 26.27 12.62
CA GLN A 87 -15.01 27.30 13.55
C GLN A 87 -15.72 28.39 12.74
N PRO A 88 -16.93 28.84 13.15
CA PRO A 88 -17.52 30.01 12.52
C PRO A 88 -16.52 31.15 12.65
N PRO A 89 -16.26 31.92 11.58
CA PRO A 89 -15.28 32.99 11.62
C PRO A 89 -15.66 33.94 12.75
N SER A 90 -14.82 33.99 13.79
CA SER A 90 -15.05 34.81 14.99
C SER A 90 -15.11 36.30 14.65
N GLU A 91 -14.60 36.69 13.48
CA GLU A 91 -14.59 38.05 12.99
C GLU A 91 -14.93 38.09 11.49
N PRO A 92 -15.75 39.05 11.04
CA PRO A 92 -15.96 39.27 9.62
C PRO A 92 -14.63 39.66 8.98
N ALA A 93 -14.23 38.92 7.94
CA ALA A 93 -13.02 39.24 7.18
C ALA A 93 -13.05 40.71 6.74
N PRO A 94 -11.95 41.46 6.87
CA PRO A 94 -11.90 42.86 6.49
C PRO A 94 -12.24 42.99 5.01
N GLN A 95 -13.31 43.74 4.70
CA GLN A 95 -13.72 43.98 3.33
C GLN A 95 -12.70 44.90 2.65
N LEU A 96 -11.87 44.32 1.78
CA LEU A 96 -10.93 45.08 0.97
C LEU A 96 -11.69 45.95 -0.04
N THR A 97 -11.24 47.19 -0.22
CA THR A 97 -11.72 48.07 -1.27
C THR A 97 -11.36 47.52 -2.66
N GLN A 98 -12.05 47.98 -3.70
CA GLN A 98 -11.79 47.55 -5.08
C GLN A 98 -10.35 47.85 -5.52
N GLU A 99 -9.80 48.98 -5.10
CA GLU A 99 -8.42 49.39 -5.39
C GLU A 99 -7.40 48.47 -4.72
N GLU A 100 -7.62 48.11 -3.45
CA GLU A 100 -6.75 47.18 -2.72
C GLU A 100 -6.78 45.77 -3.32
N LYS A 101 -7.95 45.31 -3.77
CA LYS A 101 -8.09 44.02 -4.46
C LYS A 101 -7.25 43.99 -5.75
N LEU A 102 -7.36 45.04 -6.58
CA LEU A 102 -6.59 45.15 -7.83
C LEU A 102 -5.07 45.19 -7.56
N ARG A 103 -4.63 45.97 -6.57
CA ARG A 103 -3.22 46.07 -6.21
C ARG A 103 -2.65 44.73 -5.72
N ARG A 104 -3.38 44.02 -4.85
CA ARG A 104 -2.96 42.69 -4.37
C ARG A 104 -2.91 41.67 -5.51
N PHE A 105 -3.90 41.68 -6.39
CA PHE A 105 -3.95 40.80 -7.56
C PHE A 105 -2.78 41.01 -8.52
N GLN A 106 -2.43 42.27 -8.83
CA GLN A 106 -1.26 42.57 -9.66
C GLN A 106 0.05 42.10 -9.01
N ASN A 107 0.17 42.22 -7.69
CA ASN A 107 1.35 41.73 -6.97
C ASN A 107 1.47 40.20 -7.03
N LEU A 108 0.36 39.47 -6.89
CA LEU A 108 0.29 38.02 -7.04
C LEU A 108 0.72 37.54 -8.44
N LEU A 109 0.25 38.21 -9.49
CA LEU A 109 0.65 37.91 -10.87
C LEU A 109 2.15 38.15 -11.11
N LYS A 110 2.74 39.14 -10.44
CA LYS A 110 4.18 39.44 -10.55
C LYS A 110 5.02 38.45 -9.75
N SER A 111 4.56 38.00 -8.59
CA SER A 111 5.27 37.01 -7.76
C SER A 111 5.23 35.59 -8.32
N SER A 112 4.23 35.24 -9.14
CA SER A 112 4.09 33.91 -9.75
C SER A 112 4.99 33.67 -10.98
N LYS A 113 5.83 34.65 -11.38
CA LYS A 113 6.74 34.56 -12.53
C LYS A 113 8.17 34.13 -12.18
N LYS A 114 8.37 33.46 -11.05
CA LYS A 114 9.65 32.82 -10.68
C LYS A 114 9.47 31.32 -10.53
#